data_AF-A0A0P7YV14-F1
#
_entry.id   AF-A0A0P7YV14-F1
#
_cell.length_a   1.000
_cell.length_b   1.000
_cell.length_c   1.000
_cell.angle_alpha   90.00
_cell.angle_beta   90.00
_cell.angle_gamma   90.00
#
_symmetry.space_group_name_H-M   'P 1'
#
loop_
_entity.id
_entity.type
_entity.pdbx_description
1 polymer ?
#
loop_
_entity_poly.entity_id
_entity_poly.type
_entity_poly.pdbx_seq_one_letter_code
_entity_poly.pdbx_strand_id
1 'polypeptide(L)'
;MTASVGIGTFKNQQEAENNICQLCANLDVTVISTVEQNKEELMSFVHIPEKDFYAVEKRPNDPFVSIIKDIMSTIESHARRTYDIESLSNIPHNEQGTQKYEQWIVDVQKKCCVLQMDDKEEESRVCRALFNYTEHL
;
A
#
# COMPACT_ATOMS: atom_id res chain seq x y z
N MET A 1 9.04 20.92 -17.68
CA MET A 1 8.15 21.73 -16.83
C MET A 1 7.78 20.89 -15.62
N THR A 2 7.80 21.45 -14.41
CA THR A 2 7.46 20.72 -13.17
C THR A 2 6.90 21.70 -12.13
N ALA A 3 6.04 21.22 -11.24
CA ALA A 3 5.58 21.96 -10.06
C ALA A 3 6.57 21.88 -8.88
N SER A 4 7.41 20.84 -8.85
CA SER A 4 8.47 20.66 -7.86
C SER A 4 9.65 19.90 -8.49
N VAL A 5 10.86 20.35 -8.22
CA VAL A 5 12.09 19.66 -8.67
C VAL A 5 12.39 18.39 -7.86
N GLY A 6 11.81 18.29 -6.65
CA GLY A 6 12.11 17.22 -5.71
C GLY A 6 13.51 17.34 -5.09
N ILE A 7 13.67 16.82 -3.88
CA ILE A 7 14.97 16.78 -3.17
C ILE A 7 15.35 15.35 -2.74
N GLY A 8 14.70 14.34 -3.31
CA GLY A 8 14.95 12.93 -2.96
C GLY A 8 14.81 12.62 -1.46
N THR A 9 15.74 11.81 -0.93
CA THR A 9 15.80 11.41 0.48
C THR A 9 16.80 12.24 1.30
N PHE A 10 17.28 13.35 0.74
CA PHE A 10 18.34 14.18 1.33
C PHE A 10 17.81 14.96 2.53
N LYS A 11 18.67 15.11 3.55
CA LYS A 11 18.23 15.63 4.87
C LYS A 11 18.76 17.03 5.17
N ASN A 12 19.69 17.53 4.37
CA ASN A 12 20.24 18.86 4.54
C ASN A 12 20.22 19.64 3.22
N GLN A 13 20.37 20.96 3.35
CA GLN A 13 20.27 21.88 2.23
C GLN A 13 21.34 21.62 1.16
N GLN A 14 22.59 21.35 1.56
CA GLN A 14 23.69 21.13 0.60
C GLN A 14 23.44 19.91 -0.29
N GLU A 15 22.97 18.81 0.30
CA GLU A 15 22.60 17.62 -0.45
C GLU A 15 21.43 17.88 -1.40
N ALA A 16 20.43 18.65 -0.97
CA ALA A 16 19.30 19.05 -1.82
C ALA A 16 19.75 19.93 -3.00
N GLU A 17 20.63 20.91 -2.77
CA GLU A 17 21.20 21.75 -3.83
C GLU A 17 22.00 20.92 -4.84
N ASN A 18 22.84 20.00 -4.36
CA ASN A 18 23.59 19.09 -5.23
C ASN A 18 22.66 18.21 -6.08
N ASN A 19 21.55 17.75 -5.51
CA ASN A 19 20.54 16.99 -6.25
C ASN A 19 19.87 17.81 -7.35
N ILE A 20 19.50 19.06 -7.04
CA ILE A 20 18.91 19.99 -8.01
C ILE A 20 19.94 20.30 -9.12
N CYS A 21 21.21 20.53 -8.79
CA CYS A 21 22.27 20.72 -9.77
C CYS A 21 22.45 19.50 -10.68
N GLN A 22 22.42 18.28 -10.13
CA GLN A 22 22.49 17.06 -10.93
C GLN A 22 21.27 16.95 -11.86
N LEU A 23 20.07 17.27 -11.39
CA LEU A 23 18.86 17.29 -12.22
C LEU A 23 19.00 18.29 -13.36
N CYS A 24 19.50 19.50 -13.08
CA CYS A 24 19.74 20.51 -14.11
C CYS A 24 20.78 20.04 -15.13
N ALA A 25 21.89 19.45 -14.68
CA ALA A 25 22.93 18.92 -15.56
C ALA A 25 22.40 17.79 -16.47
N ASN A 26 21.54 16.91 -15.95
CA ASN A 26 20.92 15.83 -16.73
C ASN A 26 20.00 16.35 -17.85
N LEU A 27 19.46 17.55 -17.68
CA LEU A 27 18.51 18.17 -18.62
C LEU A 27 19.16 19.30 -19.45
N ASP A 28 20.47 19.52 -19.30
CA ASP A 28 21.20 20.68 -19.87
C ASP A 28 20.52 22.02 -19.56
N VAL A 29 20.03 22.15 -18.33
CA VAL A 29 19.33 23.34 -17.84
C VAL A 29 20.35 24.32 -17.26
N THR A 30 20.34 25.54 -17.78
CA THR A 30 21.16 26.65 -17.27
C THR A 30 20.39 27.57 -16.34
N VAL A 31 19.04 27.54 -16.37
CA VAL A 31 18.17 28.45 -15.59
C VAL A 31 16.95 27.70 -15.05
N ILE A 32 16.71 27.84 -13.74
CA ILE A 32 15.43 27.49 -13.12
C ILE A 32 14.58 28.75 -13.05
N SER A 33 13.46 28.78 -13.75
CA SER A 33 12.54 29.91 -13.75
C SER A 33 11.44 29.71 -12.70
N THR A 34 11.37 30.63 -11.73
CA THR A 34 10.33 30.72 -10.69
C THR A 34 9.62 32.07 -10.76
N VAL A 35 8.39 32.14 -10.25
CA VAL A 35 7.65 33.42 -10.19
C VAL A 35 8.22 34.26 -9.04
N GLU A 36 9.03 35.27 -9.38
CA GLU A 36 9.62 36.19 -8.38
C GLU A 36 8.86 37.52 -8.25
N GLN A 37 8.38 38.10 -9.36
CA GLN A 37 7.77 39.43 -9.38
C GLN A 37 6.25 39.40 -9.15
N ASN A 38 5.52 38.53 -9.86
CA ASN A 38 4.06 38.48 -9.85
C ASN A 38 3.50 37.47 -8.83
N LYS A 39 4.08 37.40 -7.62
CA LYS A 39 3.67 36.43 -6.59
C LYS A 39 2.23 36.65 -6.12
N GLU A 40 1.80 37.90 -5.99
CA GLU A 40 0.43 38.24 -5.57
C GLU A 40 -0.61 37.81 -6.60
N GLU A 41 -0.33 38.05 -7.88
CA GLU A 41 -1.16 37.55 -8.99
C GLU A 41 -1.24 36.02 -8.94
N LEU A 42 -0.09 35.34 -8.82
CA LEU A 42 -0.05 33.88 -8.70
C LEU A 42 -0.89 33.38 -7.51
N MET A 43 -0.78 34.00 -6.33
CA MET A 43 -1.55 33.63 -5.14
C MET A 43 -3.05 33.92 -5.28
N SER A 44 -3.45 34.88 -6.13
CA SER A 44 -4.86 35.12 -6.43
C SER A 44 -5.50 34.01 -7.27
N PHE A 45 -4.70 33.31 -8.08
CA PHE A 45 -5.15 32.18 -8.91
C PHE A 45 -4.90 30.82 -8.26
N VAL A 46 -3.83 30.68 -7.48
CA VAL A 46 -3.41 29.43 -6.86
C VAL A 46 -3.55 29.56 -5.35
N HIS A 47 -4.65 29.01 -4.84
CA HIS A 47 -4.90 28.97 -3.41
C HIS A 47 -4.04 27.88 -2.75
N ILE A 48 -3.25 28.26 -1.75
CA ILE A 48 -2.49 27.33 -0.91
C ILE A 48 -3.37 26.96 0.29
N PRO A 49 -3.81 25.69 0.42
CA PRO A 49 -4.66 25.30 1.53
C PRO A 49 -3.90 25.37 2.85
N GLU A 50 -4.55 25.91 3.88
CA GLU A 50 -4.08 25.82 5.26
C GLU A 50 -4.13 24.36 5.75
N LYS A 51 -3.11 23.94 6.50
CA LYS A 51 -2.97 22.56 6.98
C LYS A 51 -2.80 22.54 8.49
N ASP A 52 -3.81 22.01 9.17
CA ASP A 52 -3.79 21.76 10.60
C ASP A 52 -3.66 20.26 10.89
N PHE A 53 -2.87 19.93 11.91
CA PHE A 53 -2.64 18.55 12.33
C PHE A 53 -3.15 18.35 13.76
N TYR A 54 -4.07 17.39 13.92
CA TYR A 54 -4.63 17.01 15.21
C TYR A 54 -4.25 15.57 15.52
N ALA A 55 -3.52 15.36 16.60
CA ALA A 55 -3.28 14.02 17.13
C ALA A 55 -4.54 13.54 17.84
N VAL A 56 -5.06 12.39 17.43
CA VAL A 56 -6.24 11.75 18.04
C VAL A 56 -5.88 10.36 18.55
N GLU A 57 -6.41 10.02 19.71
CA GLU A 57 -6.18 8.71 20.30
C GLU A 57 -7.00 7.62 19.60
N LYS A 58 -6.49 6.39 19.63
CA LYS A 58 -7.24 5.21 19.17
C LYS A 58 -8.28 4.84 20.21
N ARG A 59 -9.34 4.14 19.77
CA ARG A 59 -10.31 3.53 20.68
C ARG A 59 -9.59 2.53 21.60
N PRO A 60 -9.75 2.62 22.93
CA PRO A 60 -9.00 1.77 23.86
C PRO A 60 -9.48 0.32 23.86
N ASN A 61 -10.77 0.09 23.62
CA ASN A 61 -11.38 -1.24 23.54
C ASN A 61 -12.29 -1.32 22.30
N ASP A 62 -12.20 -2.43 21.58
CA ASP A 62 -13.04 -2.70 20.41
C ASP A 62 -13.54 -4.16 20.41
N PRO A 63 -14.65 -4.46 21.12
CA PRO A 63 -15.23 -5.80 21.16
C PRO A 63 -15.67 -6.29 19.78
N PHE A 64 -16.10 -5.38 18.89
CA PHE A 64 -16.51 -5.74 17.54
C PHE A 64 -15.31 -6.27 16.74
N VAL A 65 -14.19 -5.56 16.77
CA VAL A 65 -12.96 -6.02 16.10
C VAL A 65 -12.50 -7.37 16.67
N SER A 66 -12.61 -7.60 17.98
CA SER A 66 -12.27 -8.90 18.57
C SER A 66 -13.10 -10.04 17.95
N ILE A 67 -14.43 -9.87 17.89
CA ILE A 67 -15.33 -10.88 17.33
C ILE A 67 -15.02 -11.14 15.86
N ILE A 68 -14.80 -10.09 15.07
CA ILE A 68 -14.45 -10.23 13.65
C ILE A 68 -13.11 -10.96 13.48
N LYS A 69 -12.10 -10.62 14.28
CA LYS A 69 -10.80 -11.31 14.25
C LYS A 69 -10.93 -12.80 14.56
N ASP A 70 -11.78 -13.17 15.54
CA ASP A 70 -12.05 -14.57 15.86
C ASP A 70 -12.71 -15.31 14.69
N ILE A 71 -13.66 -14.67 13.99
CA ILE A 71 -14.28 -15.21 12.78
C ILE A 71 -13.25 -15.39 11.66
N MET A 72 -12.41 -14.37 11.41
CA MET A 72 -11.35 -14.43 10.40
C MET A 72 -10.35 -15.55 10.70
N SER A 73 -9.89 -15.68 11.94
CA SER A 73 -8.99 -16.77 12.35
C SER A 73 -9.65 -18.15 12.19
N THR A 74 -10.96 -18.24 12.39
CA THR A 74 -11.72 -19.47 12.13
C THR A 74 -11.71 -19.82 10.63
N ILE A 75 -12.00 -18.85 9.77
CA ILE A 75 -11.97 -19.03 8.30
C ILE A 75 -10.57 -19.40 7.82
N GLU A 76 -9.53 -18.70 8.28
CA GLU A 76 -8.12 -19.03 7.99
C GLU A 76 -7.78 -20.46 8.41
N SER A 77 -8.29 -20.93 9.55
CA SER A 77 -8.08 -22.31 10.00
C SER A 77 -8.74 -23.33 9.07
N HIS A 78 -9.91 -23.02 8.51
CA HIS A 78 -10.58 -23.86 7.51
C HIS A 78 -9.81 -23.88 6.18
N ALA A 79 -9.31 -22.74 5.75
CA ALA A 79 -8.48 -22.63 4.56
C ALA A 79 -7.18 -23.44 4.72
N ARG A 80 -6.47 -23.32 5.85
CA ARG A 80 -5.24 -24.10 6.17
C ARG A 80 -5.45 -25.61 6.21
N ARG A 81 -6.61 -26.07 6.66
CA ARG A 81 -6.97 -27.50 6.62
C ARG A 81 -7.23 -28.01 5.19
N THR A 82 -7.58 -27.11 4.29
CA THR A 82 -7.87 -27.44 2.88
C THR A 82 -6.59 -27.43 2.06
N TYR A 83 -5.72 -26.45 2.26
CA TYR A 83 -4.44 -26.31 1.57
C TYR A 83 -3.49 -25.46 2.42
N ASP A 84 -2.18 -25.64 2.23
CA ASP A 84 -1.16 -24.80 2.89
C ASP A 84 -1.13 -23.39 2.27
N ILE A 85 -2.07 -22.55 2.67
CA ILE A 85 -2.18 -21.14 2.23
C ILE A 85 -1.04 -20.26 2.74
N GLU A 86 -0.33 -20.68 3.79
CA GLU A 86 0.82 -19.92 4.31
C GLU A 86 2.01 -20.03 3.35
N SER A 87 2.21 -21.19 2.72
CA SER A 87 3.22 -21.39 1.68
C SER A 87 2.95 -20.61 0.39
N LEU A 88 1.69 -20.21 0.16
CA LEU A 88 1.31 -19.54 -1.07
C LEU A 88 1.87 -18.13 -1.14
N SER A 89 1.95 -17.37 -0.04
CA SER A 89 2.40 -15.97 -0.10
C SER A 89 3.53 -15.68 0.88
N ASN A 90 4.53 -14.92 0.39
CA ASN A 90 5.63 -14.42 1.22
C ASN A 90 5.27 -13.10 1.93
N ILE A 91 4.04 -12.59 1.75
CA ILE A 91 3.58 -11.36 2.38
C ILE A 91 3.27 -11.66 3.85
N PRO A 92 3.83 -10.90 4.81
CA PRO A 92 3.46 -11.04 6.22
C PRO A 92 1.98 -10.72 6.44
N HIS A 93 1.24 -11.62 7.09
CA HIS A 93 -0.21 -11.50 7.32
C HIS A 93 -0.59 -11.46 8.81
N ASN A 94 0.39 -11.19 9.68
CA ASN A 94 0.28 -11.31 11.14
C ASN A 94 -0.77 -10.37 11.77
N GLU A 95 -1.33 -9.42 11.02
CA GLU A 95 -2.28 -8.44 11.53
C GLU A 95 -3.47 -8.25 10.58
N GLN A 96 -4.60 -8.82 10.99
CA GLN A 96 -5.91 -8.65 10.35
C GLN A 96 -6.40 -7.19 10.43
N GLY A 97 -7.14 -6.76 9.40
CA GLY A 97 -7.65 -5.39 9.30
C GLY A 97 -6.61 -4.38 8.78
N THR A 98 -5.56 -4.85 8.12
CA THR A 98 -4.52 -4.00 7.52
C THR A 98 -4.48 -4.13 5.99
N GLN A 99 -3.97 -3.12 5.30
CA GLN A 99 -3.77 -3.18 3.85
C GLN A 99 -2.83 -4.32 3.44
N LYS A 100 -1.86 -4.66 4.29
CA LYS A 100 -0.93 -5.77 4.04
C LYS A 100 -1.64 -7.12 4.08
N TYR A 101 -2.58 -7.29 5.00
CA TYR A 101 -3.41 -8.49 5.07
C TYR A 101 -4.25 -8.64 3.80
N GLU A 102 -4.88 -7.56 3.31
CA GLU A 102 -5.60 -7.58 2.02
C GLU A 102 -4.69 -7.97 0.85
N GLN A 103 -3.47 -7.42 0.80
CA GLN A 103 -2.49 -7.78 -0.23
C GLN A 103 -2.10 -9.26 -0.16
N TRP A 104 -1.99 -9.83 1.03
CA TRP A 104 -1.75 -11.25 1.23
C TRP A 104 -2.92 -12.09 0.71
N ILE A 105 -4.17 -11.74 1.04
CA ILE A 105 -5.38 -12.41 0.52
C ILE A 105 -5.39 -12.41 -1.01
N VAL A 106 -5.15 -11.25 -1.64
CA VAL A 106 -5.11 -11.12 -3.10
C VAL A 106 -4.00 -11.98 -3.73
N ASP A 107 -2.82 -12.06 -3.10
CA ASP A 107 -1.72 -12.89 -3.59
C ASP A 107 -2.03 -14.38 -3.46
N VAL A 108 -2.63 -14.80 -2.34
CA VAL A 108 -3.13 -16.17 -2.13
C VAL A 108 -4.16 -16.53 -3.19
N GLN A 109 -5.17 -15.69 -3.42
CA GLN A 109 -6.20 -15.90 -4.45
C GLN A 109 -5.60 -16.10 -5.84
N LYS A 110 -4.66 -15.23 -6.25
CA LYS A 110 -3.99 -15.33 -7.54
C LYS A 110 -3.25 -16.66 -7.70
N LYS A 111 -2.62 -17.16 -6.64
CA LYS A 111 -1.86 -18.41 -6.66
C LYS A 111 -2.77 -19.63 -6.62
N CYS A 112 -3.90 -19.57 -5.92
CA CYS A 112 -4.95 -20.58 -5.97
C CYS A 112 -5.45 -20.79 -7.41
N CYS A 113 -5.64 -19.73 -8.19
CA CYS A 113 -6.12 -19.82 -9.58
C CYS A 113 -5.15 -20.53 -10.54
N VAL A 114 -3.87 -20.70 -10.18
CA VAL A 114 -2.85 -21.34 -11.01
C VAL A 114 -2.28 -22.62 -10.38
N LEU A 115 -2.91 -23.12 -9.32
CA LEU A 115 -2.56 -24.39 -8.71
C LEU A 115 -2.68 -25.52 -9.74
N GLN A 116 -1.70 -26.42 -9.76
CA GLN A 116 -1.73 -27.63 -10.55
C GLN A 116 -1.57 -28.81 -9.60
N MET A 117 -2.58 -29.68 -9.57
CA MET A 117 -2.56 -30.93 -8.80
C MET A 117 -2.71 -32.11 -9.77
N ASP A 118 -2.22 -33.27 -9.36
CA ASP A 118 -2.30 -34.50 -10.17
C ASP A 118 -3.75 -34.94 -10.39
N ASP A 119 -4.60 -34.76 -9.38
CA ASP A 119 -6.04 -35.02 -9.44
C ASP A 119 -6.80 -33.71 -9.76
N LYS A 120 -7.44 -33.70 -10.94
CA LYS A 120 -8.19 -32.54 -11.44
C LYS A 120 -9.52 -32.30 -10.74
N GLU A 121 -10.17 -33.33 -10.22
CA GLU A 121 -11.40 -33.15 -9.43
C GLU A 121 -11.06 -32.54 -8.07
N GLU A 122 -9.99 -33.02 -7.45
CA GLU A 122 -9.48 -32.48 -6.19
C GLU A 122 -8.96 -31.04 -6.35
N GLU A 123 -8.23 -30.74 -7.43
CA GLU A 123 -7.81 -29.39 -7.81
C GLU A 123 -9.01 -28.43 -7.83
N SER A 124 -10.06 -28.79 -8.55
CA SER A 124 -11.27 -27.97 -8.66
C SER A 124 -11.94 -27.74 -7.30
N ARG A 125 -12.03 -28.79 -6.46
CA ARG A 125 -12.61 -28.72 -5.13
C ARG A 125 -11.83 -27.79 -4.21
N VAL A 126 -10.50 -27.94 -4.18
CA VAL A 126 -9.59 -27.13 -3.36
C VAL A 126 -9.63 -25.67 -3.80
N CYS A 127 -9.44 -25.40 -5.09
CA CYS A 127 -9.44 -24.03 -5.62
C CYS A 127 -10.76 -23.30 -5.33
N ARG A 128 -11.92 -23.97 -5.48
CA ARG A 128 -13.21 -23.37 -5.17
C ARG A 128 -13.38 -23.08 -3.67
N ALA A 129 -12.95 -23.99 -2.82
CA ALA A 129 -13.01 -23.79 -1.37
C ALA A 129 -12.12 -22.63 -0.92
N LEU A 130 -10.88 -22.57 -1.41
CA LEU A 130 -9.94 -21.49 -1.09
C LEU A 130 -10.44 -20.13 -1.59
N PHE A 131 -11.01 -20.06 -2.79
CA PHE A 131 -11.61 -18.83 -3.30
C PHE A 131 -12.75 -18.35 -2.40
N ASN A 132 -13.65 -19.24 -1.99
CA ASN A 132 -14.74 -18.89 -1.07
C ASN A 132 -14.23 -18.41 0.30
N TYR A 133 -13.20 -19.05 0.87
CA TYR A 133 -12.64 -18.60 2.15
C TYR A 133 -11.99 -17.23 2.03
N THR A 134 -11.18 -17.02 1.00
CA THR A 134 -10.47 -15.75 0.79
C THR A 134 -11.40 -14.58 0.47
N GLU A 135 -12.54 -14.80 -0.19
CA GLU A 135 -13.56 -13.75 -0.39
C GLU A 135 -14.27 -13.32 0.91
N HIS A 136 -14.21 -14.14 1.96
CA HIS A 136 -14.80 -13.84 3.27
C HIS A 136 -13.78 -13.31 4.29
N LEU A 137 -12.50 -13.25 3.92
CA LEU A 137 -11.41 -12.69 4.72
C LEU A 137 -11.10 -11.26 4.26
#